data_AF-A0A3M7QM74-F1
#
_entry.id   AF-A0A3M7QM74-F1
#
_cell.length_a   1.000
_cell.length_b   1.000
_cell.length_c   1.000
_cell.angle_alpha   90.00
_cell.angle_beta   90.00
_cell.angle_gamma   90.00
#
_symmetry.space_group_name_H-M   'P 1'
#
loop_
_entity.id
_entity.type
_entity.pdbx_description
1 polymer ?
#
loop_
_entity_poly.entity_id
_entity_poly.type
_entity_poly.pdbx_seq_one_letter_code
_entity_poly.pdbx_strand_id
1 'polypeptide(L)'
;MLLDRSGQGKVYPLINRRRFQQLDVIESINILVTISGKKNKIRVYYLSWLKNKIVKTNTSEKKPGYVNVGELEGCVHFKIVQFDKIKFLVVGLKDSIEVYAWAQKPYCKFMAFKSFPNLQHKPLLVDLSIEEETRMKVLYGSNIGFHAIDLDSGNVFDIYIPRVSPTDMFIQPHTIVVLPNSRGMHLLLCYNNEGVYVDTNGKMIKNIVLQWGELPSSVTCCSNGQLMGWGSKAIEIRNVETGQLDGVFMHKRVQKLKFLCERNDK
;
A
#
# COMPACT_ATOMS: atom_id res chain seq x y z
N MET A 1 9.06 17.65 -6.78
CA MET A 1 10.21 18.08 -5.95
C MET A 1 10.38 19.54 -6.23
N LEU A 2 9.92 20.38 -5.30
CA LEU A 2 10.53 21.68 -5.11
C LEU A 2 11.88 21.43 -4.42
N LEU A 3 12.83 20.87 -5.18
CA LEU A 3 14.23 21.09 -4.90
C LEU A 3 14.45 22.55 -5.29
N ASP A 4 14.72 23.38 -4.30
CA ASP A 4 15.36 24.65 -4.54
C ASP A 4 16.58 24.38 -5.45
N ARG A 5 16.57 24.98 -6.65
CA ARG A 5 17.66 24.85 -7.63
C ARG A 5 18.97 25.48 -7.11
N SER A 6 18.99 26.00 -5.87
CA SER A 6 20.17 26.52 -5.18
C SER A 6 21.23 25.48 -4.78
N GLY A 7 20.95 24.18 -4.93
CA GLY A 7 21.92 23.13 -4.57
C GLY A 7 22.11 22.96 -3.05
N GLN A 8 21.38 23.68 -2.21
CA GLN A 8 21.33 23.43 -0.76
C GLN A 8 20.10 22.60 -0.43
N GLY A 9 20.27 21.29 -0.23
CA GLY A 9 19.24 20.37 0.24
C GLY A 9 18.81 20.63 1.69
N LYS A 10 18.28 21.83 1.97
CA LYS A 10 17.76 22.19 3.29
C LYS A 10 16.46 21.43 3.55
N VAL A 11 16.47 20.60 4.59
CA VAL A 11 15.29 19.90 5.07
C VAL A 11 14.49 20.84 5.97
N TYR A 12 13.25 21.13 5.60
CA TYR A 12 12.34 21.97 6.39
C TYR A 12 11.35 21.12 7.18
N PRO A 13 11.31 21.22 8.51
CA PRO A 13 10.36 20.47 9.31
C PRO A 13 8.94 21.04 9.12
N LEU A 14 8.05 20.29 8.45
CA LEU A 14 6.66 20.71 8.19
C LEU A 14 5.70 20.30 9.31
N ILE A 15 5.90 19.12 9.89
CA ILE A 15 5.07 18.55 10.95
C ILE A 15 5.98 18.05 12.05
N ASN A 16 5.86 18.67 13.23
CA ASN A 16 6.69 18.35 14.39
C ASN A 16 6.02 17.34 15.33
N ARG A 17 6.84 16.60 16.08
CA ARG A 17 6.42 15.71 17.18
C ARG A 17 5.38 14.66 16.77
N ARG A 18 5.48 14.15 15.54
CA ARG A 18 4.58 13.13 15.02
C ARG A 18 5.36 12.02 14.34
N ARG A 19 5.15 10.79 14.79
CA ARG A 19 5.64 9.60 14.11
C ARG A 19 4.73 9.31 12.92
N PHE A 20 5.34 9.01 11.77
CA PHE A 20 4.66 8.52 10.57
C PHE A 20 5.05 7.06 10.37
N GLN A 21 4.08 6.21 10.06
CA GLN A 21 4.31 4.79 9.77
C GLN A 21 4.18 4.51 8.28
N GLN A 22 3.17 5.09 7.65
CA GLN A 22 2.91 5.03 6.22
C GLN A 22 2.41 6.39 5.75
N LEU A 23 2.73 6.75 4.51
CA LEU A 23 2.29 7.98 3.87
C LEU A 23 2.12 7.73 2.37
N ASP A 24 1.15 8.42 1.77
CA ASP A 24 0.90 8.37 0.33
C ASP A 24 0.31 9.72 -0.14
N VAL A 25 0.68 10.13 -1.35
CA VAL A 25 0.37 11.45 -1.89
C VAL A 25 -0.57 11.31 -3.08
N ILE A 26 -1.72 12.00 -3.02
CA ILE A 26 -2.64 12.11 -4.15
C ILE A 26 -2.61 13.54 -4.67
N GLU A 27 -1.69 13.80 -5.60
CA GLU A 27 -1.45 15.14 -6.15
C GLU A 27 -2.69 15.70 -6.86
N SER A 28 -3.43 14.85 -7.59
CA SER A 28 -4.63 15.24 -8.37
C SER A 28 -5.75 15.85 -7.54
N ILE A 29 -5.79 15.60 -6.23
CA ILE A 29 -6.76 16.21 -5.30
C ILE A 29 -6.07 16.94 -4.14
N ASN A 30 -4.77 17.21 -4.26
CA ASN A 30 -4.00 18.03 -3.32
C ASN A 30 -4.01 17.49 -1.87
N ILE A 31 -3.87 16.17 -1.68
CA ILE A 31 -3.81 15.58 -0.34
C ILE A 31 -2.62 14.64 -0.11
N LEU A 32 -2.21 14.56 1.16
CA LEU A 32 -1.29 13.57 1.74
C LEU A 32 -2.06 12.75 2.76
N VAL A 33 -2.16 11.44 2.56
CA VAL A 33 -2.78 10.48 3.49
C VAL A 33 -1.70 9.80 4.31
N THR A 34 -1.90 9.65 5.62
CA THR A 34 -0.89 9.08 6.52
C THR A 34 -1.49 8.18 7.58
N ILE A 35 -0.76 7.14 7.98
CA ILE A 35 -0.87 6.53 9.31
C ILE A 35 0.13 7.26 10.22
N SER A 36 -0.38 7.94 11.24
CA SER A 36 0.48 8.78 12.08
C SER A 36 0.03 8.90 13.55
N GLY A 37 0.95 9.42 14.37
CA GLY A 37 0.72 9.69 15.80
C GLY A 37 0.73 8.42 16.67
N LYS A 38 0.56 8.59 17.99
CA LYS A 38 0.66 7.48 18.97
C LYS A 38 -0.42 6.41 18.81
N LYS A 39 -1.59 6.80 18.30
CA LYS A 39 -2.77 5.93 18.09
C LYS A 39 -2.86 5.38 16.67
N ASN A 40 -1.86 5.63 15.80
CA ASN A 40 -1.84 5.21 14.40
C ASN A 40 -3.16 5.53 13.66
N LYS A 41 -3.61 6.79 13.71
CA LYS A 41 -4.84 7.23 13.01
C LYS A 41 -4.55 7.53 11.54
N ILE A 42 -5.55 7.33 10.68
CA ILE A 42 -5.54 7.87 9.31
C ILE A 42 -5.78 9.38 9.32
N ARG A 43 -4.87 10.13 8.70
CA ARG A 43 -4.95 11.58 8.59
C ARG A 43 -4.70 12.06 7.19
N VAL A 44 -5.51 13.03 6.77
CA VAL A 44 -5.43 13.72 5.49
C VAL A 44 -4.91 15.14 5.72
N TYR A 45 -3.78 15.47 5.12
CA TYR A 45 -3.21 16.81 5.08
C TYR A 45 -3.40 17.39 3.69
N TYR A 46 -3.78 18.66 3.57
CA TYR A 46 -3.79 19.33 2.27
C TYR A 46 -2.36 19.74 1.88
N LEU A 47 -1.92 19.44 0.65
CA LEU A 47 -0.56 19.80 0.22
C LEU A 47 -0.40 21.32 0.11
N SER A 48 -1.47 22.05 -0.19
CA SER A 48 -1.50 23.52 -0.13
C SER A 48 -1.14 24.05 1.27
N TRP A 49 -1.65 23.42 2.34
CA TRP A 49 -1.30 23.80 3.71
C TRP A 49 0.19 23.53 4.00
N LEU A 50 0.72 22.40 3.53
CA LEU A 50 2.14 22.07 3.66
C LEU A 50 3.03 23.06 2.87
N LYS A 51 2.59 23.43 1.65
CA LYS A 51 3.28 24.41 0.80
C LYS A 51 3.33 25.79 1.47
N ASN A 52 2.23 26.25 2.06
CA ASN A 52 2.18 27.55 2.75
C ASN A 52 3.18 27.64 3.91
N LYS A 53 3.42 26.54 4.63
CA LYS A 53 4.45 26.47 5.68
C LYS A 53 5.87 26.66 5.16
N ILE A 54 6.15 26.26 3.92
CA ILE A 54 7.47 26.42 3.29
C ILE A 54 7.64 27.85 2.80
N VAL A 55 6.61 28.38 2.13
CA VAL A 55 6.66 29.70 1.47
C VAL A 55 6.59 30.85 2.49
N LYS A 56 6.33 30.56 3.78
CA LYS A 56 6.19 31.57 4.86
C LYS A 56 5.18 32.68 4.52
N THR A 57 4.15 32.37 3.75
CA THR A 57 3.05 33.30 3.54
C THR A 57 2.32 33.40 4.88
N ASN A 58 2.57 34.48 5.64
CA ASN A 58 1.99 34.78 6.94
C ASN A 58 0.46 34.84 6.87
N THR A 59 -0.18 33.68 6.83
CA THR A 59 -1.62 33.53 6.98
C THR A 59 -1.83 32.74 8.25
N SER A 60 -2.35 33.45 9.24
CA SER A 60 -2.67 33.02 10.59
C SER A 60 -3.81 31.98 10.62
N GLU A 61 -3.72 30.92 9.81
CA GLU A 61 -4.76 29.91 9.77
C GLU A 61 -4.67 29.02 11.02
N LYS A 62 -5.52 29.33 11.99
CA LYS A 62 -5.74 28.56 13.23
C LYS A 62 -6.36 27.17 13.01
N LYS A 63 -6.60 26.76 11.76
CA LYS A 63 -7.24 25.46 11.45
C LYS A 63 -6.22 24.32 11.59
N PRO A 64 -6.65 23.14 12.08
CA PRO A 64 -5.79 21.98 12.12
C PRO A 64 -5.32 21.65 10.70
N GLY A 65 -4.01 21.45 10.52
CA GLY A 65 -3.41 21.14 9.21
C GLY A 65 -3.80 19.79 8.62
N TYR A 66 -4.68 19.04 9.29
CA TYR A 66 -5.18 17.75 8.87
C TYR A 66 -6.61 17.52 9.36
N VAL A 67 -7.26 16.56 8.72
CA VAL A 67 -8.54 15.96 9.15
C VAL A 67 -8.31 14.45 9.37
N ASN A 68 -8.95 13.87 10.39
CA ASN A 68 -8.93 12.41 10.56
C ASN A 68 -9.96 11.78 9.60
N VAL A 69 -9.65 10.61 9.05
CA VAL A 69 -10.63 9.82 8.29
C VAL A 69 -11.34 8.88 9.26
N GLY A 70 -12.64 9.11 9.47
CA GLY A 70 -13.43 8.41 10.48
C GLY A 70 -12.86 8.54 11.89
N GLU A 71 -13.34 7.67 12.79
CA GLU A 71 -12.81 7.53 14.15
C GLU A 71 -11.96 6.26 14.28
N LEU A 72 -11.01 6.10 13.36
CA LEU A 72 -10.15 4.92 13.29
C LEU A 72 -8.90 5.06 14.17
N GLU A 73 -8.58 3.99 14.91
CA GLU A 73 -7.37 3.86 15.72
C GLU A 73 -6.71 2.50 15.50
N GLY A 74 -5.39 2.43 15.62
CA GLY A 74 -4.65 1.19 15.44
C GLY A 74 -4.54 0.73 13.98
N CYS A 75 -4.55 1.65 13.02
CA CYS A 75 -4.37 1.30 11.60
C CYS A 75 -2.99 0.66 11.37
N VAL A 76 -3.00 -0.47 10.67
CA VAL A 76 -1.83 -1.30 10.38
C VAL A 76 -1.27 -0.98 9.00
N HIS A 77 -2.17 -0.90 8.01
CA HIS A 77 -1.83 -0.63 6.61
C HIS A 77 -2.99 0.12 5.95
N PHE A 78 -2.71 0.94 4.94
CA PHE A 78 -3.73 1.41 4.02
C PHE A 78 -3.27 1.31 2.57
N LYS A 79 -4.22 1.25 1.65
CA LYS A 79 -3.98 1.34 0.22
C LYS A 79 -4.95 2.32 -0.41
N ILE A 80 -4.45 3.18 -1.28
CA ILE A 80 -5.29 4.01 -2.14
C ILE A 80 -5.36 3.34 -3.51
N VAL A 81 -6.57 3.13 -4.01
CA VAL A 81 -6.82 2.58 -5.33
C VAL A 81 -7.70 3.56 -6.10
N GLN A 82 -7.24 3.99 -7.27
CA GLN A 82 -8.02 4.83 -8.16
C GLN A 82 -8.70 3.96 -9.21
N PHE A 83 -9.99 4.20 -9.42
CA PHE A 83 -10.76 3.61 -10.49
C PHE A 83 -11.67 4.66 -11.10
N ASP A 84 -11.54 4.85 -12.41
CA ASP A 84 -12.09 6.00 -13.12
C ASP A 84 -11.78 7.32 -12.38
N LYS A 85 -12.84 8.03 -11.99
CA LYS A 85 -12.78 9.31 -11.25
C LYS A 85 -12.85 9.13 -9.74
N ILE A 86 -13.08 7.90 -9.26
CA ILE A 86 -13.26 7.58 -7.85
C ILE A 86 -11.93 7.12 -7.26
N LYS A 87 -11.67 7.53 -6.02
CA LYS A 87 -10.50 7.10 -5.25
C LYS A 87 -11.00 6.38 -4.02
N PHE A 88 -10.61 5.14 -3.89
CA PHE A 88 -10.88 4.31 -2.73
C PHE A 88 -9.69 4.34 -1.79
N LEU A 89 -9.98 4.37 -0.49
CA LEU A 89 -9.02 4.22 0.59
C LEU A 89 -9.42 2.98 1.37
N VAL A 90 -8.65 1.91 1.24
CA VAL A 90 -8.80 0.67 2.01
C VAL A 90 -7.89 0.75 3.21
N VAL A 91 -8.41 0.53 4.41
CA VAL A 91 -7.70 0.64 5.68
C VAL A 91 -7.80 -0.67 6.43
N GLY A 92 -6.66 -1.33 6.65
CA GLY A 92 -6.51 -2.48 7.53
C GLY A 92 -6.29 -2.04 8.97
N LEU A 93 -7.15 -2.51 9.87
CA LEU A 93 -7.05 -2.35 11.33
C LEU A 93 -6.55 -3.68 11.94
N LYS A 94 -6.58 -3.81 13.27
CA LYS A 94 -6.07 -5.01 13.96
C LYS A 94 -6.87 -6.29 13.63
N ASP A 95 -8.17 -6.16 13.41
CA ASP A 95 -9.14 -7.25 13.27
C ASP A 95 -10.29 -6.90 12.30
N SER A 96 -10.12 -5.84 11.51
CA SER A 96 -11.17 -5.30 10.66
C SER A 96 -10.59 -4.56 9.46
N ILE A 97 -11.40 -4.41 8.42
CA ILE A 97 -11.06 -3.60 7.24
C ILE A 97 -12.17 -2.59 7.00
N GLU A 98 -11.78 -1.35 6.74
CA GLU A 98 -12.69 -0.26 6.38
C GLU A 98 -12.36 0.25 4.98
N VAL A 99 -13.39 0.48 4.17
CA VAL A 99 -13.28 1.05 2.82
C VAL A 99 -13.95 2.41 2.82
N TYR A 100 -13.23 3.41 2.33
CA TYR A 100 -13.74 4.77 2.12
C TYR A 100 -13.66 5.14 0.65
N ALA A 101 -14.57 6.00 0.19
CA ALA A 101 -14.54 6.59 -1.14
C ALA A 101 -14.38 8.11 -1.05
N TRP A 102 -13.58 8.69 -1.94
CA TRP A 102 -13.41 10.14 -1.99
C TRP A 102 -14.67 10.82 -2.56
N ALA A 103 -15.33 11.65 -1.74
CA ALA A 103 -16.43 12.49 -2.19
C ALA A 103 -15.91 13.81 -2.75
N GLN A 104 -16.42 14.19 -3.94
CA GLN A 104 -16.12 15.48 -4.57
C GLN A 104 -16.78 16.65 -3.80
N LYS A 105 -16.72 17.86 -4.37
CA LYS A 105 -17.43 19.02 -3.82
C LYS A 105 -18.92 18.70 -3.64
N PRO A 106 -19.56 19.16 -2.54
CA PRO A 106 -19.03 20.10 -1.54
C PRO A 106 -18.22 19.45 -0.40
N TYR A 107 -18.13 18.12 -0.34
CA TYR A 107 -17.59 17.42 0.84
C TYR A 107 -16.05 17.38 0.89
N CYS A 108 -15.39 17.15 -0.24
CA CYS A 108 -13.93 17.10 -0.36
C CYS A 108 -13.25 16.25 0.74
N LYS A 109 -13.79 15.06 1.01
CA LYS A 109 -13.27 14.14 2.04
C LYS A 109 -13.56 12.68 1.70
N PHE A 110 -12.83 11.77 2.34
CA PHE A 110 -13.14 10.35 2.34
C PHE A 110 -14.41 10.08 3.16
N MET A 111 -15.40 9.46 2.52
CA MET A 111 -16.67 9.04 3.10
C MET A 111 -16.65 7.53 3.30
N ALA A 112 -17.21 7.04 4.41
CA ALA A 112 -17.31 5.61 4.66
C ALA A 112 -18.11 4.94 3.54
N PHE A 113 -17.61 3.82 3.04
CA PHE A 113 -18.21 3.05 1.95
C PHE A 113 -18.66 1.67 2.44
N LYS A 114 -17.76 0.87 3.01
CA LYS A 114 -18.03 -0.46 3.58
C LYS A 114 -17.13 -0.72 4.79
N SER A 115 -17.60 -1.54 5.72
CA SER A 115 -16.87 -1.96 6.92
C SER A 115 -17.00 -3.48 7.07
N PHE A 116 -15.90 -4.13 7.42
CA PHE A 116 -15.80 -5.57 7.64
C PHE A 116 -15.17 -5.83 9.02
N PRO A 117 -15.98 -5.90 10.09
CA PRO A 117 -15.50 -6.16 11.44
C PRO A 117 -15.24 -7.65 11.70
N ASN A 118 -14.47 -7.94 12.76
CA ASN A 118 -14.27 -9.30 13.30
C ASN A 118 -13.74 -10.32 12.29
N LEU A 119 -12.74 -9.93 11.49
CA LEU A 119 -12.10 -10.84 10.55
C LEU A 119 -11.38 -11.97 11.29
N GLN A 120 -11.62 -13.21 10.85
CA GLN A 120 -10.95 -14.40 11.38
C GLN A 120 -9.42 -14.29 11.28
N HIS A 121 -8.94 -13.84 10.11
CA HIS A 121 -7.53 -13.63 9.83
C HIS A 121 -7.21 -12.14 9.90
N LYS A 122 -6.23 -11.78 10.74
CA LYS A 122 -5.88 -10.37 11.01
C LYS A 122 -5.13 -9.77 9.81
N PRO A 123 -5.59 -8.62 9.28
CA PRO A 123 -4.94 -8.02 8.12
C PRO A 123 -3.61 -7.36 8.52
N LEU A 124 -2.56 -7.70 7.76
CA LEU A 124 -1.23 -7.09 7.85
C LEU A 124 -0.96 -6.16 6.64
N LEU A 125 -1.61 -6.47 5.53
CA LEU A 125 -1.53 -5.77 4.25
C LEU A 125 -2.93 -5.76 3.64
N VAL A 126 -3.32 -4.68 2.97
CA VAL A 126 -4.61 -4.56 2.28
C VAL A 126 -4.43 -3.99 0.87
N ASP A 127 -5.31 -4.37 -0.04
CA ASP A 127 -5.45 -3.82 -1.40
C ASP A 127 -6.91 -3.90 -1.86
N LEU A 128 -7.22 -3.36 -3.05
CA LEU A 128 -8.53 -3.46 -3.70
C LEU A 128 -8.34 -3.88 -5.15
N SER A 129 -9.03 -4.93 -5.58
CA SER A 129 -9.19 -5.25 -6.99
C SER A 129 -10.57 -4.86 -7.49
N ILE A 130 -10.63 -4.46 -8.75
CA ILE A 130 -11.86 -4.12 -9.46
C ILE A 130 -11.87 -4.95 -10.73
N GLU A 131 -12.71 -5.97 -10.70
CA GLU A 131 -12.86 -6.98 -11.73
C GLU A 131 -13.88 -6.55 -12.76
N GLU A 132 -13.55 -6.74 -14.04
CA GLU A 132 -14.48 -6.49 -15.15
C GLU A 132 -15.20 -5.12 -15.02
N GLU A 133 -14.44 -4.11 -14.58
CA GLU A 133 -14.85 -2.72 -14.40
C GLU A 133 -15.94 -2.46 -13.33
N THR A 134 -16.42 -3.50 -12.63
CA THR A 134 -17.62 -3.36 -11.79
C THR A 134 -17.52 -4.07 -10.45
N ARG A 135 -17.06 -5.33 -10.41
CA ARG A 135 -17.05 -6.10 -9.15
C ARG A 135 -15.83 -5.75 -8.34
N MET A 136 -16.02 -5.36 -7.09
CA MET A 136 -14.91 -4.97 -6.22
C MET A 136 -14.62 -6.07 -5.20
N LYS A 137 -13.34 -6.38 -5.00
CA LYS A 137 -12.87 -7.27 -3.95
C LYS A 137 -11.78 -6.60 -3.13
N VAL A 138 -11.97 -6.53 -1.82
CA VAL A 138 -10.89 -6.17 -0.89
C VAL A 138 -9.98 -7.38 -0.79
N LEU A 139 -8.69 -7.16 -0.97
CA LEU A 139 -7.66 -8.19 -0.83
C LEU A 139 -6.87 -7.89 0.44
N TYR A 140 -6.51 -8.93 1.20
CA TYR A 140 -5.64 -8.73 2.35
C TYR A 140 -4.73 -9.92 2.63
N GLY A 141 -3.52 -9.61 3.08
CA GLY A 141 -2.55 -10.60 3.56
C GLY A 141 -2.60 -10.69 5.08
N SER A 142 -2.52 -11.90 5.62
CA SER A 142 -2.43 -12.22 7.04
C SER A 142 -1.15 -13.03 7.34
N ASN A 143 -1.00 -13.46 8.58
CA ASN A 143 0.10 -14.37 8.97
C ASN A 143 -0.14 -15.83 8.55
N ILE A 144 -1.31 -16.16 7.99
CA ILE A 144 -1.71 -17.52 7.56
C ILE A 144 -1.82 -17.61 6.04
N GLY A 145 -2.02 -16.50 5.33
CA GLY A 145 -2.10 -16.48 3.88
C GLY A 145 -2.72 -15.20 3.34
N PHE A 146 -3.36 -15.31 2.18
CA PHE A 146 -4.03 -14.20 1.50
C PHE A 146 -5.50 -14.52 1.32
N HIS A 147 -6.32 -13.50 1.49
CA HIS A 147 -7.77 -13.61 1.59
C HIS A 147 -8.43 -12.49 0.79
N ALA A 148 -9.68 -12.71 0.38
CA ALA A 148 -10.51 -11.72 -0.28
C ALA A 148 -11.83 -11.53 0.45
N ILE A 149 -12.39 -10.34 0.29
CA ILE A 149 -13.75 -10.00 0.69
C ILE A 149 -14.46 -9.46 -0.53
N ASP A 150 -15.54 -10.13 -0.95
CA ASP A 150 -16.43 -9.62 -1.99
C ASP A 150 -17.24 -8.43 -1.44
N LEU A 151 -17.16 -7.26 -2.05
CA LEU A 151 -17.71 -6.02 -1.47
C LEU A 151 -19.24 -5.98 -1.46
N ASP A 152 -19.86 -6.70 -2.39
CA ASP A 152 -21.31 -6.71 -2.55
C ASP A 152 -21.94 -7.67 -1.53
N SER A 153 -21.45 -8.91 -1.47
CA SER A 153 -21.96 -9.94 -0.55
C SER A 153 -21.37 -9.86 0.86
N GLY A 154 -20.18 -9.26 1.02
CA GLY A 154 -19.41 -9.28 2.27
C GLY A 154 -18.79 -10.64 2.60
N ASN A 155 -18.83 -11.61 1.69
CA ASN A 155 -18.27 -12.94 1.91
C ASN A 155 -16.75 -12.89 1.97
N VAL A 156 -16.18 -13.49 3.02
CA VAL A 156 -14.73 -13.60 3.24
C VAL A 156 -14.28 -15.00 2.85
N PHE A 157 -13.24 -15.11 2.04
CA PHE A 157 -12.70 -16.40 1.62
C PHE A 157 -11.19 -16.36 1.39
N ASP A 158 -10.55 -17.53 1.44
CA ASP A 158 -9.13 -17.67 1.24
C ASP A 158 -8.80 -17.68 -0.26
N ILE A 159 -7.86 -16.84 -0.68
CA ILE A 159 -7.30 -16.87 -2.04
C ILE A 159 -6.14 -17.84 -2.08
N TYR A 160 -5.24 -17.76 -1.12
CA TYR A 160 -4.03 -18.56 -1.11
C TYR A 160 -3.52 -18.80 0.30
N ILE A 161 -3.49 -20.07 0.70
CA ILE A 161 -2.86 -20.54 1.93
C ILE A 161 -1.63 -21.35 1.53
N PRO A 162 -0.41 -20.81 1.70
CA PRO A 162 0.83 -21.55 1.44
C PRO A 162 0.88 -22.85 2.25
N ARG A 163 1.43 -23.91 1.66
CA ARG A 163 1.71 -25.16 2.39
C ARG A 163 3.01 -24.99 3.16
N VAL A 164 2.92 -24.34 4.32
CA VAL A 164 4.10 -24.04 5.12
C VAL A 164 4.54 -25.29 5.89
N SER A 165 5.85 -25.56 5.92
CA SER A 165 6.40 -26.62 6.78
C SER A 165 6.16 -26.29 8.26
N PRO A 166 6.03 -27.27 9.18
CA PRO A 166 5.81 -27.01 10.61
C PRO A 166 6.85 -26.09 11.27
N THR A 167 8.02 -25.93 10.65
CA THR A 167 9.15 -25.12 11.13
C THR A 167 9.07 -23.65 10.72
N ASP A 168 8.38 -23.29 9.65
CA ASP A 168 8.16 -21.89 9.25
C ASP A 168 6.81 -21.43 9.83
N MET A 169 6.83 -20.90 11.05
CA MET A 169 5.57 -20.74 11.81
C MET A 169 4.56 -19.75 11.19
N PHE A 170 4.99 -18.77 10.38
CA PHE A 170 4.10 -17.71 9.87
C PHE A 170 4.51 -17.17 8.50
N ILE A 171 3.50 -16.72 7.75
CA ILE A 171 3.70 -16.01 6.49
C ILE A 171 3.89 -14.53 6.76
N GLN A 172 4.90 -13.93 6.13
CA GLN A 172 5.09 -12.50 6.10
C GLN A 172 4.67 -11.95 4.74
N PRO A 173 3.46 -11.39 4.60
CA PRO A 173 3.03 -10.78 3.35
C PRO A 173 3.86 -9.52 3.07
N HIS A 174 4.39 -9.42 1.85
CA HIS A 174 5.15 -8.25 1.41
C HIS A 174 4.32 -7.32 0.54
N THR A 175 3.68 -7.85 -0.50
CA THR A 175 2.85 -7.06 -1.41
C THR A 175 1.80 -7.95 -2.11
N ILE A 176 0.69 -7.33 -2.48
CA ILE A 176 -0.31 -7.86 -3.40
C ILE A 176 -0.20 -7.01 -4.65
N VAL A 177 -0.05 -7.62 -5.82
CA VAL A 177 0.04 -6.91 -7.09
C VAL A 177 -1.08 -7.40 -7.98
N VAL A 178 -2.03 -6.51 -8.30
CA VAL A 178 -3.00 -6.75 -9.36
C VAL A 178 -2.27 -6.64 -10.69
N LEU A 179 -2.20 -7.74 -11.44
CA LEU A 179 -1.43 -7.80 -12.68
C LEU A 179 -2.06 -6.91 -13.75
N PRO A 180 -1.24 -6.18 -14.53
CA PRO A 180 -1.75 -5.39 -15.64
C PRO A 180 -2.45 -6.28 -16.67
N ASN A 181 -3.34 -5.70 -17.47
CA ASN A 181 -4.07 -6.38 -18.54
C ASN A 181 -4.93 -7.59 -18.10
N SER A 182 -5.12 -7.80 -16.79
CA SER A 182 -5.93 -8.90 -16.26
C SER A 182 -7.39 -8.52 -15.96
N ARG A 183 -7.78 -7.27 -16.23
CA ARG A 183 -9.07 -6.69 -15.81
C ARG A 183 -9.36 -6.90 -14.32
N GLY A 184 -8.32 -6.80 -13.48
CA GLY A 184 -8.42 -7.00 -12.03
C GLY A 184 -8.47 -8.47 -11.58
N MET A 185 -8.49 -9.43 -12.48
CA MET A 185 -8.72 -10.83 -12.13
C MET A 185 -7.47 -11.56 -11.64
N HIS A 186 -6.28 -11.12 -12.03
CA HIS A 186 -5.04 -11.85 -11.75
C HIS A 186 -4.15 -11.11 -10.77
N LEU A 187 -3.57 -11.87 -9.84
CA LEU A 187 -2.77 -11.37 -8.74
C LEU A 187 -1.40 -12.05 -8.74
N LEU A 188 -0.39 -11.29 -8.36
CA LEU A 188 0.86 -11.81 -7.81
C LEU A 188 0.90 -11.51 -6.32
N LEU A 189 1.00 -12.58 -5.53
CA LEU A 189 1.08 -12.52 -4.07
C LEU A 189 2.52 -12.78 -3.65
N CYS A 190 3.20 -11.79 -3.08
CA CYS A 190 4.57 -11.93 -2.60
C CYS A 190 4.60 -12.04 -1.08
N TYR A 191 5.25 -13.09 -0.57
CA TYR A 191 5.37 -13.36 0.86
C TYR A 191 6.65 -14.13 1.14
N ASN A 192 7.24 -13.94 2.33
CA ASN A 192 8.53 -14.53 2.67
C ASN A 192 9.53 -14.38 1.49
N ASN A 193 10.17 -15.46 1.07
CA ASN A 193 11.05 -15.54 -0.09
C ASN A 193 10.36 -16.04 -1.37
N GLU A 194 9.02 -16.02 -1.43
CA GLU A 194 8.24 -16.56 -2.55
C GLU A 194 7.27 -15.53 -3.15
N GLY A 195 6.78 -15.87 -4.36
CA GLY A 195 5.69 -15.18 -5.02
C GLY A 195 4.88 -16.14 -5.89
N VAL A 196 3.55 -16.08 -5.79
CA VAL A 196 2.65 -16.96 -6.53
C VAL A 196 1.65 -16.19 -7.37
N TYR A 197 1.31 -16.75 -8.53
CA TYR A 197 0.35 -16.19 -9.46
C TYR A 197 -1.00 -16.89 -9.32
N VAL A 198 -2.00 -16.16 -8.85
CA VAL A 198 -3.35 -16.66 -8.58
C VAL A 198 -4.39 -15.69 -9.13
N ASP A 199 -5.58 -16.18 -9.42
CA ASP A 199 -6.71 -15.29 -9.66
C ASP A 199 -7.33 -14.82 -8.33
N THR A 200 -8.23 -13.85 -8.40
CA THR A 200 -8.97 -13.32 -7.26
C THR A 200 -9.96 -14.32 -6.62
N ASN A 201 -10.08 -15.53 -7.16
CA ASN A 201 -10.86 -16.64 -6.62
C ASN A 201 -9.97 -17.75 -6.03
N GLY A 202 -8.65 -17.59 -6.07
CA GLY A 202 -7.67 -18.52 -5.50
C GLY A 202 -7.18 -19.61 -6.45
N LYS A 203 -7.53 -19.56 -7.74
CA LYS A 203 -7.01 -20.53 -8.72
C LYS A 203 -5.60 -20.13 -9.15
N MET A 204 -4.67 -21.08 -9.10
CA MET A 204 -3.33 -20.90 -9.65
C MET A 204 -3.39 -20.60 -11.15
N ILE A 205 -2.75 -19.50 -11.57
CA ILE A 205 -2.67 -19.09 -12.99
C ILE A 205 -1.41 -19.64 -13.64
N LYS A 206 -0.32 -19.69 -12.87
CA LYS A 206 0.97 -20.20 -13.32
C LYS A 206 1.49 -21.23 -12.33
N ASN A 207 2.12 -22.27 -12.85
CA ASN A 207 2.83 -23.26 -12.03
C ASN A 207 4.23 -22.78 -11.61
N ILE A 208 4.66 -21.62 -12.11
CA ILE A 208 5.95 -21.00 -11.76
C ILE A 208 5.77 -20.23 -10.47
N VAL A 209 6.63 -20.52 -9.50
CA VAL A 209 6.77 -19.76 -8.25
C VAL A 209 7.95 -18.81 -8.42
N LEU A 210 7.72 -17.52 -8.17
CA LEU A 210 8.79 -16.54 -8.06
C LEU A 210 9.54 -16.84 -6.75
N GLN A 211 10.86 -17.00 -6.81
CA GLN A 211 11.67 -17.26 -5.63
C GLN A 211 12.80 -16.22 -5.53
N TRP A 212 12.83 -15.49 -4.43
CA TRP A 212 13.89 -14.54 -4.10
C TRP A 212 15.15 -15.31 -3.67
N GLY A 213 16.34 -14.83 -4.06
CA GLY A 213 17.61 -15.47 -3.71
C GLY A 213 17.95 -15.40 -2.21
N GLU A 214 17.35 -14.44 -1.51
CA GLU A 214 17.35 -14.34 -0.04
C GLU A 214 15.99 -13.86 0.46
N LEU A 215 15.71 -14.00 1.77
CA LEU A 215 14.47 -13.49 2.37
C LEU A 215 14.43 -11.95 2.29
N PRO A 216 13.56 -11.34 1.46
CA PRO A 216 13.49 -9.90 1.36
C PRO A 216 12.89 -9.29 2.64
N SER A 217 13.44 -8.16 3.05
CA SER A 217 12.87 -7.34 4.13
C SER A 217 11.62 -6.59 3.68
N SER A 218 11.53 -6.26 2.40
CA SER A 218 10.37 -5.65 1.76
C SER A 218 10.41 -5.91 0.25
N VAL A 219 9.23 -5.96 -0.36
CA VAL A 219 9.04 -6.06 -1.81
C VAL A 219 8.11 -4.94 -2.24
N THR A 220 8.42 -4.28 -3.36
CA THR A 220 7.53 -3.29 -3.98
C THR A 220 7.36 -3.61 -5.46
N CYS A 221 6.22 -3.23 -6.02
CA CYS A 221 6.03 -3.18 -7.46
C CYS A 221 6.15 -1.72 -7.92
N CYS A 222 6.92 -1.50 -8.97
CA CYS A 222 7.07 -0.23 -9.66
C CYS A 222 6.08 -0.14 -10.83
N SER A 223 5.79 1.09 -11.25
CA SER A 223 4.84 1.41 -12.31
C SER A 223 5.26 0.86 -13.68
N ASN A 224 6.55 0.61 -13.88
CA ASN A 224 7.11 0.02 -15.09
C ASN A 224 7.00 -1.52 -15.16
N GLY A 225 6.27 -2.16 -14.24
CA GLY A 225 6.10 -3.61 -14.22
C GLY A 225 7.29 -4.38 -13.64
N GLN A 226 8.15 -3.73 -12.86
CA GLN A 226 9.23 -4.37 -12.14
C GLN A 226 8.89 -4.56 -10.66
N LEU A 227 9.18 -5.75 -10.14
CA LEU A 227 9.25 -6.02 -8.71
C LEU A 227 10.66 -5.77 -8.22
N MET A 228 10.79 -5.11 -7.07
CA MET A 228 12.06 -4.92 -6.40
C MET A 228 11.98 -5.53 -5.00
N GLY A 229 12.91 -6.43 -4.68
CA GLY A 229 13.02 -7.10 -3.38
C GLY A 229 14.30 -6.67 -2.66
N TRP A 230 14.16 -6.11 -1.46
CA TRP A 230 15.27 -5.65 -0.64
C TRP A 230 15.80 -6.75 0.27
N GLY A 231 16.86 -7.40 -0.17
CA GLY A 231 17.61 -8.37 0.61
C GLY A 231 18.72 -7.76 1.46
N SER A 232 19.38 -8.60 2.26
CA SER A 232 20.46 -8.21 3.16
C SER A 232 21.75 -7.84 2.43
N LYS A 233 21.96 -8.35 1.22
CA LYS A 233 23.18 -8.15 0.41
C LYS A 233 22.89 -7.50 -0.94
N ALA A 234 21.67 -7.64 -1.45
CA ALA A 234 21.30 -7.12 -2.75
C ALA A 234 19.86 -6.58 -2.80
N ILE A 235 19.58 -5.79 -3.82
CA ILE A 235 18.23 -5.52 -4.28
C ILE A 235 18.04 -6.33 -5.57
N GLU A 236 17.13 -7.30 -5.55
CA GLU A 236 16.75 -8.06 -6.74
C GLU A 236 15.64 -7.32 -7.49
N ILE A 237 15.76 -7.24 -8.81
CA ILE A 237 14.77 -6.66 -9.71
C ILE A 237 14.25 -7.77 -10.61
N ARG A 238 12.94 -7.99 -10.60
CA ARG A 238 12.28 -9.07 -11.34
C ARG A 238 11.12 -8.54 -12.16
N ASN A 239 10.86 -9.15 -13.29
CA ASN A 239 9.68 -8.83 -14.08
C ASN A 239 8.39 -9.29 -13.36
N VAL A 240 7.38 -8.41 -13.29
CA VAL A 240 6.15 -8.69 -12.54
C VAL A 240 5.28 -9.79 -13.14
N GLU A 241 5.33 -9.97 -14.46
CA GLU A 241 4.50 -10.97 -15.12
C GLU A 241 5.21 -12.32 -15.19
N THR A 242 6.51 -12.34 -15.50
CA THR A 242 7.24 -13.60 -15.73
C THR A 242 7.97 -14.10 -14.48
N GLY A 243 8.26 -13.23 -13.51
CA GLY A 243 9.10 -13.53 -12.34
C GLY A 243 10.59 -13.69 -12.66
N GLN A 244 10.99 -13.46 -13.92
CA GLN A 244 12.38 -13.52 -14.37
C GLN A 244 13.22 -12.45 -13.67
N LEU A 245 14.46 -12.80 -13.36
CA LEU A 245 15.43 -11.86 -12.80
C LEU A 245 15.94 -10.91 -13.89
N ASP A 246 15.58 -9.64 -13.78
CA ASP A 246 15.98 -8.58 -14.70
C ASP A 246 17.31 -7.94 -14.28
N GLY A 247 17.60 -7.91 -12.98
CA GLY A 247 18.84 -7.33 -12.47
C GLY A 247 19.04 -7.50 -10.98
N VAL A 248 20.28 -7.26 -10.54
CA VAL A 248 20.69 -7.32 -9.13
C VAL A 248 21.57 -6.12 -8.81
N PHE A 249 21.20 -5.35 -7.79
CA PHE A 249 22.01 -4.27 -7.25
C PHE A 249 22.63 -4.68 -5.92
N MET A 250 23.94 -4.93 -5.94
CA MET A 250 24.69 -5.34 -4.75
C MET A 250 24.98 -4.14 -3.84
N HIS A 251 24.88 -4.33 -2.52
CA HIS A 251 25.26 -3.32 -1.54
C HIS A 251 26.09 -3.94 -0.40
N LYS A 252 27.06 -3.17 0.12
CA LYS A 252 28.12 -3.69 1.01
C LYS A 252 27.76 -3.70 2.49
N ARG A 253 26.66 -3.07 2.90
CA ARG A 253 26.26 -2.94 4.31
C ARG A 253 24.78 -3.24 4.40
N VAL A 254 24.38 -3.96 5.45
CA VAL A 254 22.98 -4.10 5.87
C VAL A 254 22.44 -2.75 6.35
N GLN A 255 22.43 -1.74 5.48
CA GLN A 255 21.56 -0.61 5.63
C GLN A 255 20.17 -1.16 5.31
N LYS A 256 19.23 -0.96 6.22
CA LYS A 256 17.81 -1.24 5.95
C LYS A 256 17.32 -0.24 4.91
N LEU A 257 17.74 -0.45 3.67
CA LEU A 257 17.22 0.25 2.50
C LEU A 257 15.74 -0.09 2.45
N LYS A 258 14.91 0.96 2.37
CA LYS A 258 13.46 0.83 2.30
C LYS A 258 13.01 1.62 1.09
N PHE A 259 12.19 1.00 0.26
CA PHE A 259 11.47 1.74 -0.76
C PHE A 259 10.55 2.77 -0.10
N LEU A 260 10.63 4.01 -0.56
CA LEU A 260 9.80 5.10 -0.04
C LEU A 260 8.67 5.44 -1.02
N CYS A 261 9.04 5.78 -2.25
CA CYS A 261 8.10 6.03 -3.34
C CYS A 261 8.85 5.95 -4.67
N GLU A 262 8.12 5.62 -5.72
CA GLU A 262 8.53 5.90 -7.09
C GLU A 262 8.02 7.30 -7.46
N ARG A 263 8.80 8.01 -8.26
CA ARG A 263 8.37 9.27 -8.85
C ARG A 263 8.76 9.28 -10.31
N ASN A 264 7.76 9.26 -11.17
CA ASN A 264 7.92 9.35 -12.62
C ASN A 264 8.22 10.81 -12.98
N ASP A 265 9.39 11.30 -12.57
CA ASP A 265 9.96 12.54 -13.07
C ASP A 265 10.65 12.27 -14.41
N LYS A 266 9.83 11.93 -15.42
CA LYS A 266 10.06 11.95 -16.88
C LYS A 266 9.11 10.98 -17.57
#